data_AF-A0A0J6BY28-F1
#
_entry.id   AF-A0A0J6BY28-F1
#
_cell.length_a   1.000
_cell.length_b   1.000
_cell.length_c   1.000
_cell.angle_alpha   90.00
_cell.angle_beta   90.00
_cell.angle_gamma   90.00
#
_symmetry.space_group_name_H-M   'P 1'
#
loop_
_entity.id
_entity.type
_entity.pdbx_description
1 polymer ?
#
loop_
_entity_poly.entity_id
_entity_poly.type
_entity_poly.pdbx_seq_one_letter_code
_entity_poly.pdbx_strand_id
1 'polypeptide(L)'
;MGQRGRYTVTRKGVGWILAFAVLMLLFTYEAPDRSSWQAWSLPLTGTVIAIDPGHGGIDGGAVSKAGDVVEKEVTLAISMYLRDFLQQSGAFVVMTREEDKDLASPDAAQARKRKSEDIRNRVRLVNDSTPDFLVSIHVNSIPSPKWSGAQTFYSPSFKKSAEVSYLIQDEIKRVIGHTDRVPSKTNNVFLIREVNCPAVLVEVGFVSNTEEAKRLQSVEYQKAMANAIYQGILRQYSGEKAPITP
;
A
#
# COMPACT_ATOMS: atom_id res chain seq x y z
N MET A 1 50.55 64.21 31.83
CA MET A 1 51.40 63.35 30.97
C MET A 1 50.91 61.91 31.10
N GLY A 2 50.13 61.42 30.13
CA GLY A 2 49.62 60.04 30.15
C GLY A 2 50.54 59.11 29.36
N GLN A 3 51.21 58.18 30.05
CA GLN A 3 51.98 57.13 29.38
C GLN A 3 51.02 56.09 28.79
N ARG A 4 50.90 56.06 27.46
CA ARG A 4 50.28 54.94 26.73
C ARG A 4 51.28 53.79 26.70
N GLY A 5 51.05 52.76 27.53
CA GLY A 5 51.80 51.52 27.47
C GLY A 5 51.58 50.83 26.12
N ARG A 6 52.65 50.65 25.35
CA ARG A 6 52.64 49.81 24.13
C ARG A 6 52.70 48.35 24.57
N TYR A 7 51.58 47.64 24.43
CA TYR A 7 51.55 46.19 24.58
C TYR A 7 52.24 45.54 23.37
N THR A 8 53.37 44.87 23.59
CA THR A 8 54.05 44.08 22.56
C THR A 8 53.53 42.64 22.62
N VAL A 9 52.70 42.28 21.65
CA VAL A 9 52.23 40.89 21.51
C VAL A 9 53.39 40.05 21.00
N THR A 10 53.91 39.16 21.84
CA THR A 10 54.99 38.24 21.45
C THR A 10 54.45 37.14 20.52
N ARG A 11 55.28 36.60 19.62
CA ARG A 11 54.88 35.48 18.72
C ARG A 11 54.27 34.29 19.47
N LYS A 12 54.71 34.03 20.70
CA LYS A 12 54.12 33.00 21.58
C LYS A 12 52.71 33.37 22.05
N GLY A 13 52.45 34.64 22.35
CA GLY A 13 51.12 35.14 22.70
C GLY A 13 50.11 35.02 21.55
N VAL A 14 50.55 35.28 20.31
CA VAL A 14 49.71 35.06 19.11
C VAL A 14 49.35 33.58 18.96
N GLY A 15 50.31 32.68 19.22
CA GLY A 15 50.07 31.23 19.17
C GLY A 15 49.00 30.77 20.17
N TRP A 16 49.04 31.27 21.40
CA TRP A 16 48.03 30.95 22.42
C TRP A 16 46.64 31.49 22.08
N ILE A 17 46.56 32.69 21.51
CA ILE A 17 45.28 33.28 21.08
C ILE A 17 44.68 32.46 19.93
N LEU A 18 45.49 32.04 18.96
CA LEU A 18 45.03 31.19 17.86
C LEU A 18 44.60 29.81 18.36
N ALA A 19 45.35 29.19 19.27
CA ALA A 19 44.99 27.92 19.86
C ALA A 19 43.66 28.00 20.63
N PHE A 20 43.47 29.06 21.42
CA PHE A 20 42.22 29.31 22.14
C PHE A 20 41.05 29.56 21.19
N ALA A 21 41.24 30.33 20.12
CA ALA A 21 40.22 30.58 19.10
C ALA A 21 39.81 29.29 18.37
N VAL A 22 40.76 28.42 18.03
CA VAL A 22 40.48 27.10 17.45
C VAL A 22 39.73 26.22 18.44
N LEU A 23 40.11 26.23 19.72
CA LEU A 23 39.42 25.45 20.74
C LEU A 23 37.97 25.94 20.94
N MET A 24 37.76 27.26 20.97
CA MET A 24 36.43 27.90 21.01
C MET A 24 35.59 27.54 19.78
N LEU A 25 36.21 27.54 18.59
CA LEU A 25 35.56 27.12 17.37
C LEU A 25 35.13 25.65 17.48
N LEU A 26 35.99 24.76 17.97
CA LEU A 26 35.66 23.34 18.14
C LEU A 26 34.55 23.09 19.17
N PHE A 27 34.48 23.90 20.24
CA PHE A 27 33.44 23.79 21.28
C PHE A 27 32.10 24.41 20.88
N THR A 28 32.10 25.42 20.01
CA THR A 28 30.89 26.09 19.51
C THR A 28 30.44 25.57 18.14
N TYR A 29 31.28 24.79 17.47
CA TYR A 29 30.91 24.06 16.27
C TYR A 29 29.99 22.91 16.66
N GLU A 30 28.69 23.21 16.69
CA GLU A 30 27.66 22.20 16.55
C GLU A 30 27.84 21.56 15.17
N ALA A 31 28.65 20.50 15.11
CA ALA A 31 28.61 19.60 13.97
C ALA A 31 27.13 19.28 13.73
N PRO A 32 26.60 19.43 12.51
CA PRO A 32 25.20 19.15 12.25
C PRO A 32 24.93 17.77 12.83
N ASP A 33 24.01 17.70 13.79
CA ASP A 33 23.61 16.47 14.44
C ASP A 33 23.06 15.56 13.35
N ARG A 34 23.96 14.81 12.71
CA ARG A 34 23.64 13.62 11.98
C ARG A 34 23.26 12.65 13.07
N SER A 35 22.05 12.81 13.59
CA SER A 35 21.38 11.83 14.41
C SER A 35 21.34 10.54 13.60
N SER A 36 22.43 9.77 13.69
CA SER A 36 22.59 8.42 13.16
C SER A 36 21.81 7.41 14.01
N TRP A 37 20.78 7.91 14.71
CA TRP A 37 19.70 7.20 15.36
C TRP A 37 18.41 7.28 14.53
N GLN A 38 18.50 7.49 13.20
CA GLN A 38 17.46 6.98 12.31
C GLN A 38 17.48 5.46 12.47
N ALA A 39 16.60 4.96 13.34
CA ALA A 39 16.43 3.55 13.59
C ALA A 39 16.38 2.80 12.26
N TRP A 40 17.10 1.68 12.18
CA TRP A 40 17.00 0.70 11.10
C TRP A 40 15.63 0.00 11.16
N SER A 41 14.53 0.75 11.14
CA SER A 41 13.18 0.23 11.06
C SER A 41 12.82 0.03 9.61
N LEU A 42 12.27 -1.14 9.29
CA LEU A 42 11.68 -1.40 7.98
C LEU A 42 10.60 -0.34 7.67
N PRO A 43 10.38 0.01 6.39
CA PRO A 43 9.57 1.18 6.01
C PRO A 43 8.11 1.13 6.46
N LEU A 44 7.57 -0.05 6.78
CA LEU A 44 6.18 -0.22 7.24
C LEU A 44 6.10 -0.67 8.72
N THR A 45 7.18 -0.56 9.48
CA THR A 45 7.21 -0.94 10.90
C THR A 45 6.09 -0.21 11.67
N GLY A 46 5.28 -0.97 12.41
CA GLY A 46 4.18 -0.43 13.22
C GLY A 46 2.90 -0.12 12.43
N THR A 47 2.88 -0.41 11.13
CA THR A 47 1.69 -0.25 10.28
C THR A 47 0.84 -1.51 10.28
N VAL A 48 -0.48 -1.37 10.40
CA VAL A 48 -1.45 -2.46 10.23
C VAL A 48 -2.16 -2.29 8.89
N ILE A 49 -2.09 -3.30 8.02
CA ILE A 49 -2.71 -3.28 6.69
C ILE A 49 -3.67 -4.44 6.56
N ALA A 50 -4.94 -4.15 6.29
CA ALA A 50 -5.89 -5.19 5.95
C ALA A 50 -5.83 -5.49 4.45
N ILE A 51 -5.85 -6.77 4.10
CA ILE A 51 -5.97 -7.23 2.71
C ILE A 51 -7.20 -8.13 2.62
N ASP A 52 -8.05 -7.83 1.64
CA ASP A 52 -9.24 -8.61 1.34
C ASP A 52 -9.11 -9.27 -0.03
N PRO A 53 -8.77 -10.56 -0.11
CA PRO A 53 -8.89 -11.31 -1.35
C PRO A 53 -10.39 -11.53 -1.64
N GLY A 54 -10.91 -10.88 -2.67
CA GLY A 54 -12.32 -10.93 -3.04
C GLY A 54 -12.83 -12.37 -3.21
N HIS A 55 -14.13 -12.58 -2.94
CA HIS A 55 -14.79 -13.89 -3.08
C HIS A 55 -14.13 -15.00 -2.22
N GLY A 56 -14.41 -16.28 -2.48
CA GLY A 56 -13.85 -17.41 -1.73
C GLY A 56 -14.90 -18.46 -1.35
N GLY A 57 -14.44 -19.70 -1.15
CA GLY A 57 -15.33 -20.82 -0.84
C GLY A 57 -16.30 -21.08 -2.00
N ILE A 58 -17.60 -21.07 -1.70
CA ILE A 58 -18.64 -21.29 -2.71
C ILE A 58 -18.81 -20.10 -3.66
N ASP A 59 -18.42 -18.89 -3.25
CA ASP A 59 -18.45 -17.72 -4.12
C ASP A 59 -17.19 -17.73 -4.99
N GLY A 60 -17.33 -18.16 -6.25
CA GLY A 60 -16.24 -18.16 -7.22
C GLY A 60 -15.86 -16.78 -7.76
N GLY A 61 -16.78 -15.81 -7.65
CA GLY A 61 -16.70 -14.57 -8.41
C GLY A 61 -16.84 -14.79 -9.92
N ALA A 62 -16.22 -13.93 -10.70
CA ALA A 62 -16.23 -14.01 -12.15
C ALA A 62 -15.38 -15.17 -12.68
N VAL A 63 -15.82 -15.74 -13.81
CA VAL A 63 -15.15 -16.86 -14.49
C VAL A 63 -14.85 -16.49 -15.93
N SER A 64 -13.68 -16.89 -16.45
CA SER A 64 -13.34 -16.68 -17.86
C SER A 64 -14.32 -17.39 -18.78
N LYS A 65 -14.41 -16.95 -20.05
CA LYS A 65 -15.22 -17.64 -21.06
C LYS A 65 -14.80 -19.11 -21.26
N ALA A 66 -13.52 -19.42 -21.06
CA ALA A 66 -12.99 -20.78 -21.18
C ALA A 66 -13.20 -21.64 -19.93
N GLY A 67 -13.58 -21.03 -18.79
CA GLY A 67 -13.82 -21.75 -17.53
C GLY A 67 -12.55 -22.07 -16.73
N ASP A 68 -11.39 -21.61 -17.19
CA ASP A 68 -10.06 -21.92 -16.67
C ASP A 68 -9.48 -20.84 -15.74
N VAL A 69 -10.17 -19.68 -15.60
CA VAL A 69 -9.82 -18.63 -14.65
C VAL A 69 -11.01 -18.35 -13.77
N VAL A 70 -10.78 -18.41 -12.47
CA VAL A 70 -11.79 -18.09 -11.46
C VAL A 70 -11.26 -16.95 -10.58
N GLU A 71 -12.05 -15.89 -10.43
CA GLU A 71 -11.67 -14.67 -9.71
C GLU A 71 -11.13 -14.95 -8.30
N LYS A 72 -11.80 -15.82 -7.52
CA LYS A 72 -11.36 -16.15 -6.15
C LYS A 72 -9.94 -16.72 -6.06
N GLU A 73 -9.46 -17.39 -7.12
CA GLU A 73 -8.13 -18.00 -7.15
C GLU A 73 -7.06 -16.94 -7.46
N VAL A 74 -7.33 -16.10 -8.46
CA VAL A 74 -6.45 -14.97 -8.86
C VAL A 74 -6.30 -13.98 -7.71
N THR A 75 -7.41 -13.60 -7.08
CA THR A 75 -7.42 -12.65 -5.96
C THR A 75 -6.67 -13.20 -4.76
N LEU A 76 -6.82 -14.48 -4.42
CA LEU A 76 -6.06 -15.12 -3.35
C LEU A 76 -4.56 -15.13 -3.66
N ALA A 77 -4.18 -15.56 -4.85
CA ALA A 77 -2.78 -15.67 -5.23
C ALA A 77 -2.05 -14.30 -5.16
N ILE A 78 -2.63 -13.26 -5.75
CA ILE A 78 -2.07 -11.90 -5.71
C ILE A 78 -1.99 -11.38 -4.27
N SER A 79 -3.05 -11.61 -3.48
CA SER A 79 -3.10 -11.14 -2.09
C SER A 79 -2.07 -11.80 -1.19
N MET A 80 -1.77 -13.09 -1.41
CA MET A 80 -0.72 -13.80 -0.65
C MET A 80 0.67 -13.25 -0.97
N TYR A 81 0.98 -12.96 -2.24
CA TYR A 81 2.24 -12.28 -2.58
C TYR A 81 2.32 -10.87 -1.99
N LEU A 82 1.22 -10.12 -2.03
CA LEU A 82 1.15 -8.77 -1.46
C LEU A 82 1.36 -8.81 0.06
N ARG A 83 0.72 -9.75 0.76
CA ARG A 83 0.91 -10.01 2.18
C ARG A 83 2.40 -10.21 2.49
N ASP A 84 3.05 -11.10 1.76
CA ASP A 84 4.45 -11.45 2.00
C ASP A 84 5.37 -10.23 1.80
N PHE A 85 5.17 -9.43 0.75
CA PHE A 85 5.96 -8.21 0.51
C PHE A 85 5.77 -7.17 1.61
N LEU A 86 4.53 -6.99 2.10
CA LEU A 86 4.23 -6.03 3.15
C LEU A 86 4.79 -6.48 4.51
N GLN A 87 4.67 -7.78 4.84
CA GLN A 87 5.25 -8.35 6.06
C GLN A 87 6.77 -8.27 6.07
N GLN A 88 7.42 -8.55 4.93
CA GLN A 88 8.88 -8.39 4.77
C GLN A 88 9.34 -6.93 4.98
N SER A 89 8.44 -5.97 4.81
CA SER A 89 8.66 -4.54 5.09
C SER A 89 8.21 -4.08 6.47
N GLY A 90 7.84 -5.01 7.35
CA GLY A 90 7.52 -4.74 8.75
C GLY A 90 6.06 -4.40 9.04
N ALA A 91 5.17 -4.49 8.04
CA ALA A 91 3.74 -4.32 8.27
C ALA A 91 3.14 -5.54 8.98
N PHE A 92 2.20 -5.31 9.89
CA PHE A 92 1.29 -6.35 10.37
C PHE A 92 0.12 -6.47 9.39
N VAL A 93 -0.03 -7.62 8.74
CA VAL A 93 -1.03 -7.82 7.70
C VAL A 93 -2.21 -8.63 8.23
N VAL A 94 -3.42 -8.09 8.09
CA VAL A 94 -4.68 -8.76 8.44
C VAL A 94 -5.36 -9.23 7.16
N MET A 95 -5.41 -10.54 6.94
CA MET A 95 -6.06 -11.13 5.78
C MET A 95 -7.52 -11.47 6.12
N THR A 96 -8.49 -11.12 5.26
CA THR A 96 -9.87 -11.61 5.44
C THR A 96 -10.01 -13.11 5.14
N ARG A 97 -9.11 -13.67 4.32
CA ARG A 97 -8.91 -15.11 4.13
C ARG A 97 -7.50 -15.39 3.64
N GLU A 98 -6.97 -16.56 3.99
CA GLU A 98 -5.66 -17.05 3.51
C GLU A 98 -5.78 -18.35 2.70
N GLU A 99 -7.01 -18.85 2.55
CA GLU A 99 -7.36 -20.10 1.88
C GLU A 99 -8.61 -19.88 1.02
N ASP A 100 -8.99 -20.89 0.24
CA ASP A 100 -10.25 -20.90 -0.50
C ASP A 100 -11.45 -21.19 0.42
N LYS A 101 -11.76 -20.21 1.28
CA LYS A 101 -12.91 -20.22 2.18
C LYS A 101 -13.58 -18.86 2.24
N ASP A 102 -14.86 -18.86 2.55
CA ASP A 102 -15.59 -17.67 2.97
C ASP A 102 -15.64 -17.60 4.50
N LEU A 103 -16.05 -16.45 5.04
CA LEU A 103 -16.21 -16.21 6.48
C LEU A 103 -17.65 -16.47 6.96
N ALA A 104 -18.50 -17.12 6.18
CA ALA A 104 -19.87 -17.41 6.58
C ALA A 104 -19.96 -18.67 7.45
N SER A 105 -20.93 -18.71 8.37
CA SER A 105 -21.15 -19.89 9.21
C SER A 105 -21.49 -21.13 8.36
N PRO A 106 -21.18 -22.34 8.86
CA PRO A 106 -21.59 -23.59 8.22
C PRO A 106 -23.13 -23.68 8.03
N ASP A 107 -23.90 -23.07 8.91
CA ASP A 107 -25.38 -23.10 8.90
C ASP A 107 -26.01 -22.23 7.80
N ALA A 108 -25.22 -21.38 7.13
CA ALA A 108 -25.66 -20.60 5.99
C ALA A 108 -25.77 -21.48 4.72
N ALA A 109 -26.79 -22.33 4.67
CA ALA A 109 -27.01 -23.27 3.56
C ALA A 109 -27.39 -22.59 2.23
N GLN A 110 -28.04 -21.43 2.27
CA GLN A 110 -28.44 -20.71 1.06
C GLN A 110 -27.32 -19.79 0.58
N ALA A 111 -26.90 -19.92 -0.69
CA ALA A 111 -25.80 -19.16 -1.27
C ALA A 111 -25.92 -17.64 -1.07
N ARG A 112 -27.12 -17.06 -1.24
CA ARG A 112 -27.35 -15.61 -1.02
C ARG A 112 -27.15 -15.21 0.44
N LYS A 113 -27.67 -16.00 1.39
CA LYS A 113 -27.49 -15.75 2.82
C LYS A 113 -26.00 -15.85 3.18
N ARG A 114 -25.33 -16.88 2.68
CA ARG A 114 -23.90 -17.13 2.88
C ARG A 114 -23.04 -15.97 2.38
N LYS A 115 -23.24 -15.51 1.13
CA LYS A 115 -22.55 -14.33 0.57
C LYS A 115 -22.79 -13.06 1.40
N SER A 116 -24.02 -12.87 1.86
CA SER A 116 -24.37 -11.71 2.70
C SER A 116 -23.75 -11.79 4.10
N GLU A 117 -23.57 -12.98 4.64
CA GLU A 117 -22.93 -13.21 5.93
C GLU A 117 -21.40 -13.07 5.83
N ASP A 118 -20.79 -13.66 4.80
CA ASP A 118 -19.37 -13.53 4.48
C ASP A 118 -18.95 -12.05 4.41
N ILE A 119 -19.63 -11.24 3.59
CA ILE A 119 -19.24 -9.84 3.41
C ILE A 119 -19.40 -9.02 4.71
N ARG A 120 -20.38 -9.34 5.57
CA ARG A 120 -20.52 -8.67 6.88
C ARG A 120 -19.43 -9.11 7.86
N ASN A 121 -19.05 -10.38 7.83
CA ASN A 121 -17.98 -10.89 8.67
C ASN A 121 -16.61 -10.33 8.25
N ARG A 122 -16.38 -10.10 6.94
CA ARG A 122 -15.21 -9.37 6.44
C ARG A 122 -15.16 -7.94 6.98
N VAL A 123 -16.27 -7.19 6.88
CA VAL A 123 -16.37 -5.83 7.44
C VAL A 123 -16.05 -5.85 8.94
N ARG A 124 -16.65 -6.77 9.69
CA ARG A 124 -16.40 -6.91 11.13
C ARG A 124 -14.92 -7.19 11.43
N LEU A 125 -14.33 -8.17 10.76
CA LEU A 125 -12.92 -8.54 10.94
C LEU A 125 -11.99 -7.37 10.65
N VAL A 126 -12.23 -6.64 9.55
CA VAL A 126 -11.44 -5.45 9.21
C VAL A 126 -11.61 -4.37 10.27
N ASN A 127 -12.84 -4.04 10.67
CA ASN A 127 -13.10 -2.99 11.65
C ASN A 127 -12.56 -3.32 13.05
N ASP A 128 -12.71 -4.58 13.50
CA ASP A 128 -12.22 -5.04 14.80
C ASP A 128 -10.67 -5.03 14.88
N SER A 129 -9.99 -5.09 13.73
CA SER A 129 -8.53 -5.03 13.63
C SER A 129 -7.93 -3.62 13.52
N THR A 130 -8.79 -2.60 13.35
CA THR A 130 -8.42 -1.17 13.26
C THR A 130 -7.20 -0.88 12.36
N PRO A 131 -7.20 -1.31 11.09
CA PRO A 131 -6.03 -1.14 10.22
C PRO A 131 -5.85 0.32 9.77
N ASP A 132 -4.63 0.68 9.42
CA ASP A 132 -4.30 1.99 8.84
C ASP A 132 -4.93 2.21 7.46
N PHE A 133 -5.19 1.11 6.73
CA PHE A 133 -6.01 1.05 5.52
C PHE A 133 -6.31 -0.41 5.11
N LEU A 134 -7.30 -0.55 4.23
CA LEU A 134 -7.70 -1.78 3.56
C LEU A 134 -7.33 -1.75 2.07
N VAL A 135 -6.81 -2.86 1.55
CA VAL A 135 -6.74 -3.17 0.11
C VAL A 135 -7.59 -4.39 -0.20
N SER A 136 -8.65 -4.22 -0.97
CA SER A 136 -9.44 -5.34 -1.49
C SER A 136 -9.04 -5.63 -2.94
N ILE A 137 -8.76 -6.89 -3.27
CA ILE A 137 -8.28 -7.33 -4.58
C ILE A 137 -9.40 -8.09 -5.29
N HIS A 138 -9.73 -7.67 -6.51
CA HIS A 138 -10.82 -8.22 -7.33
C HIS A 138 -10.42 -8.35 -8.80
N VAL A 139 -11.23 -9.06 -9.59
CA VAL A 139 -11.08 -9.17 -11.04
C VAL A 139 -12.34 -8.68 -11.72
N ASN A 140 -12.17 -7.78 -12.69
CA ASN A 140 -13.29 -7.17 -13.37
C ASN A 140 -13.93 -8.15 -14.36
N SER A 141 -15.22 -7.97 -14.61
CA SER A 141 -15.94 -8.74 -15.62
C SER A 141 -17.10 -7.93 -16.17
N ILE A 142 -17.07 -7.72 -17.48
CA ILE A 142 -18.15 -7.08 -18.24
C ILE A 142 -18.50 -8.01 -19.41
N PRO A 143 -19.77 -8.08 -19.85
CA PRO A 143 -20.20 -8.86 -21.03
C PRO A 143 -19.64 -8.38 -22.39
N SER A 144 -18.35 -8.05 -22.46
CA SER A 144 -17.61 -7.64 -23.64
C SER A 144 -16.12 -7.98 -23.45
N PRO A 145 -15.48 -8.64 -24.43
CA PRO A 145 -14.06 -8.98 -24.36
C PRO A 145 -13.14 -7.80 -24.73
N LYS A 146 -13.70 -6.63 -25.08
CA LYS A 146 -12.93 -5.46 -25.53
C LYS A 146 -12.32 -4.67 -24.37
N TRP A 147 -12.93 -4.75 -23.20
CA TRP A 147 -12.45 -4.03 -22.03
C TRP A 147 -11.17 -4.65 -21.53
N SER A 148 -10.23 -3.81 -21.12
CA SER A 148 -8.96 -4.22 -20.54
C SER A 148 -8.43 -3.17 -19.56
N GLY A 149 -7.37 -3.54 -18.87
CA GLY A 149 -6.57 -2.68 -18.02
C GLY A 149 -7.03 -2.71 -16.56
N ALA A 150 -6.07 -2.89 -15.65
CA ALA A 150 -6.31 -2.80 -14.22
C ALA A 150 -6.73 -1.39 -13.79
N GLN A 151 -7.60 -1.31 -12.78
CA GLN A 151 -8.12 -0.05 -12.23
C GLN A 151 -8.26 -0.12 -10.72
N THR A 152 -7.85 0.95 -10.04
CA THR A 152 -8.14 1.14 -8.63
C THR A 152 -9.42 1.95 -8.42
N PHE A 153 -10.17 1.60 -7.39
CA PHE A 153 -11.26 2.39 -6.86
C PHE A 153 -11.04 2.69 -5.39
N TYR A 154 -11.67 3.73 -4.86
CA TYR A 154 -11.44 4.14 -3.48
C TYR A 154 -12.70 4.65 -2.79
N SER A 155 -12.73 4.47 -1.47
CA SER A 155 -13.77 5.06 -0.61
C SER A 155 -13.60 6.59 -0.57
N PRO A 156 -14.63 7.38 -0.90
CA PRO A 156 -14.58 8.84 -0.80
C PRO A 156 -14.62 9.35 0.64
N SER A 157 -14.86 8.48 1.62
CA SER A 157 -14.96 8.85 3.05
C SER A 157 -13.62 9.28 3.66
N PHE A 158 -12.48 8.91 3.04
CA PHE A 158 -11.15 9.23 3.54
C PHE A 158 -10.26 9.77 2.43
N LYS A 159 -9.61 10.92 2.67
CA LYS A 159 -8.62 11.50 1.76
C LYS A 159 -7.47 10.52 1.46
N LYS A 160 -7.00 9.80 2.48
CA LYS A 160 -5.95 8.78 2.36
C LYS A 160 -6.33 7.65 1.40
N SER A 161 -7.61 7.29 1.26
CA SER A 161 -8.05 6.29 0.28
C SER A 161 -7.73 6.74 -1.15
N ALA A 162 -7.98 8.02 -1.45
CA ALA A 162 -7.65 8.58 -2.75
C ALA A 162 -6.13 8.58 -2.95
N GLU A 163 -5.35 9.14 -2.01
CA GLU A 163 -3.89 9.23 -2.13
C GLU A 163 -3.24 7.86 -2.41
N VAL A 164 -3.57 6.84 -1.62
CA VAL A 164 -3.07 5.47 -1.79
C VAL A 164 -3.51 4.88 -3.13
N SER A 165 -4.78 5.07 -3.51
CA SER A 165 -5.30 4.56 -4.79
C SER A 165 -4.59 5.16 -6.00
N TYR A 166 -4.25 6.45 -5.97
CA TYR A 166 -3.51 7.11 -7.05
C TYR A 166 -2.07 6.60 -7.14
N LEU A 167 -1.38 6.42 -6.02
CA LEU A 167 -0.02 5.87 -6.01
C LEU A 167 0.00 4.41 -6.47
N ILE A 168 -0.95 3.58 -6.03
CA ILE A 168 -1.10 2.20 -6.51
C ILE A 168 -1.37 2.17 -8.01
N GLN A 169 -2.29 2.99 -8.52
CA GLN A 169 -2.59 3.02 -9.96
C GLN A 169 -1.39 3.45 -10.79
N ASP A 170 -0.62 4.43 -10.32
CA ASP A 170 0.60 4.90 -10.99
C ASP A 170 1.66 3.79 -11.08
N GLU A 171 1.87 3.04 -10.00
CA GLU A 171 2.75 1.88 -10.00
C GLU A 171 2.24 0.74 -10.89
N ILE A 172 0.93 0.48 -10.92
CA ILE A 172 0.33 -0.49 -11.84
C ILE A 172 0.62 -0.10 -13.29
N LYS A 173 0.46 1.17 -13.65
CA LYS A 173 0.79 1.67 -15.00
C LYS A 173 2.26 1.45 -15.33
N ARG A 174 3.15 1.74 -14.38
CA ARG A 174 4.60 1.65 -14.56
C ARG A 174 5.09 0.20 -14.68
N VAL A 175 4.58 -0.70 -13.84
CA VAL A 175 5.09 -2.08 -13.70
C VAL A 175 4.39 -3.04 -14.65
N ILE A 176 3.06 -2.99 -14.74
CA ILE A 176 2.26 -3.93 -15.54
C ILE A 176 2.14 -3.45 -16.98
N GLY A 177 2.08 -2.12 -17.17
CA GLY A 177 1.69 -1.52 -18.43
C GLY A 177 0.24 -1.85 -18.79
N HIS A 178 -0.13 -1.58 -20.04
CA HIS A 178 -1.41 -1.99 -20.64
C HIS A 178 -2.68 -1.45 -19.95
N THR A 179 -2.57 -0.35 -19.21
CA THR A 179 -3.72 0.37 -18.68
C THR A 179 -3.43 1.87 -18.65
N ASP A 180 -4.35 2.66 -19.19
CA ASP A 180 -4.35 4.13 -19.02
C ASP A 180 -5.38 4.58 -17.99
N ARG A 181 -6.03 3.62 -17.30
CA ARG A 181 -7.13 3.87 -16.39
C ARG A 181 -6.71 4.75 -15.22
N VAL A 182 -7.67 5.53 -14.73
CA VAL A 182 -7.46 6.43 -13.60
C VAL A 182 -8.27 5.96 -12.41
N PRO A 183 -7.81 6.24 -11.18
CA PRO A 183 -8.56 5.90 -9.98
C PRO A 183 -9.96 6.50 -10.01
N SER A 184 -10.92 5.83 -9.40
CA SER A 184 -12.31 6.32 -9.35
C SER A 184 -12.96 6.09 -7.99
N LYS A 185 -13.79 7.03 -7.55
CA LYS A 185 -14.56 6.92 -6.30
C LYS A 185 -15.55 5.77 -6.44
N THR A 186 -15.75 4.97 -5.38
CA THR A 186 -16.80 3.95 -5.33
C THR A 186 -17.48 3.92 -3.97
N ASN A 187 -18.82 3.87 -3.99
CA ASN A 187 -19.68 3.64 -2.82
C ASN A 187 -20.58 2.41 -3.01
N ASN A 188 -20.41 1.68 -4.11
CA ASN A 188 -21.28 0.57 -4.50
C ASN A 188 -20.78 -0.77 -3.96
N VAL A 189 -19.51 -0.84 -3.55
CA VAL A 189 -18.92 -2.04 -2.96
C VAL A 189 -19.12 -2.00 -1.46
N PHE A 190 -19.89 -2.96 -0.94
CA PHE A 190 -20.32 -2.99 0.46
C PHE A 190 -19.13 -2.93 1.43
N LEU A 191 -18.09 -3.74 1.23
CA LEU A 191 -16.91 -3.73 2.09
C LEU A 191 -16.25 -2.34 2.13
N ILE A 192 -15.99 -1.73 0.97
CA ILE A 192 -15.33 -0.42 0.84
C ILE A 192 -16.14 0.70 1.51
N ARG A 193 -17.47 0.58 1.53
CA ARG A 193 -18.36 1.57 2.13
C ARG A 193 -18.46 1.45 3.66
N GLU A 194 -18.45 0.22 4.19
CA GLU A 194 -18.80 -0.06 5.59
C GLU A 194 -17.59 -0.20 6.53
N VAL A 195 -16.36 -0.20 6.00
CA VAL A 195 -15.16 -0.21 6.84
C VAL A 195 -14.84 1.19 7.38
N ASN A 196 -14.34 1.23 8.63
CA ASN A 196 -14.04 2.44 9.38
C ASN A 196 -12.61 2.95 9.16
N CYS A 197 -11.92 2.45 8.13
CA CYS A 197 -10.57 2.82 7.75
C CYS A 197 -10.52 3.28 6.28
N PRO A 198 -9.44 3.96 5.83
CA PRO A 198 -9.20 4.18 4.42
C PRO A 198 -9.24 2.86 3.63
N ALA A 199 -9.80 2.87 2.43
CA ALA A 199 -10.06 1.65 1.68
C ALA A 199 -9.88 1.85 0.17
N VAL A 200 -9.13 0.93 -0.43
CA VAL A 200 -8.87 0.84 -1.86
C VAL A 200 -9.32 -0.52 -2.37
N LEU A 201 -9.99 -0.55 -3.50
CA LEU A 201 -10.31 -1.73 -4.28
C LEU A 201 -9.42 -1.74 -5.52
N VAL A 202 -8.76 -2.85 -5.81
CA VAL A 202 -7.94 -3.02 -7.02
C VAL A 202 -8.59 -4.07 -7.90
N GLU A 203 -9.16 -3.64 -9.02
CA GLU A 203 -9.58 -4.52 -10.10
C GLU A 203 -8.37 -4.82 -10.98
N VAL A 204 -7.80 -6.02 -10.85
CA VAL A 204 -6.46 -6.32 -11.42
C VAL A 204 -6.47 -6.58 -12.93
N GLY A 205 -7.63 -6.62 -13.58
CA GLY A 205 -7.79 -6.88 -15.01
C GLY A 205 -9.18 -7.40 -15.33
N PHE A 206 -9.49 -7.74 -16.58
CA PHE A 206 -10.80 -8.27 -17.00
C PHE A 206 -10.74 -9.76 -17.34
N VAL A 207 -11.43 -10.60 -16.57
CA VAL A 207 -11.54 -12.04 -16.89
C VAL A 207 -12.36 -12.29 -18.16
N SER A 208 -13.20 -11.33 -18.54
CA SER A 208 -13.99 -11.37 -19.78
C SER A 208 -13.16 -11.14 -21.04
N ASN A 209 -11.93 -10.61 -20.90
CA ASN A 209 -10.97 -10.42 -21.98
C ASN A 209 -10.03 -11.63 -22.06
N THR A 210 -10.02 -12.31 -23.20
CA THR A 210 -9.26 -13.57 -23.37
C THR A 210 -7.76 -13.40 -23.16
N GLU A 211 -7.18 -12.26 -23.54
CA GLU A 211 -5.74 -12.01 -23.38
C GLU A 211 -5.41 -11.69 -21.93
N GLU A 212 -6.25 -10.90 -21.24
CA GLU A 212 -6.06 -10.64 -19.82
C GLU A 212 -6.31 -11.89 -18.96
N ALA A 213 -7.31 -12.71 -19.29
CA ALA A 213 -7.56 -13.97 -18.59
C ALA A 213 -6.31 -14.88 -18.58
N LYS A 214 -5.60 -14.99 -19.71
CA LYS A 214 -4.34 -15.75 -19.77
C LYS A 214 -3.25 -15.17 -18.87
N ARG A 215 -3.15 -13.83 -18.80
CA ARG A 215 -2.19 -13.15 -17.93
C ARG A 215 -2.55 -13.32 -16.46
N LEU A 216 -3.83 -13.23 -16.11
CA LEU A 216 -4.31 -13.38 -14.74
C LEU A 216 -4.00 -14.76 -14.13
N GLN A 217 -3.86 -15.80 -14.96
CA GLN A 217 -3.40 -17.12 -14.52
C GLN A 217 -1.89 -17.20 -14.27
N SER A 218 -1.08 -16.32 -14.87
CA SER A 218 0.37 -16.45 -14.83
C SER A 218 0.93 -15.98 -13.49
N VAL A 219 1.85 -16.78 -12.93
CA VAL A 219 2.52 -16.48 -11.66
C VAL A 219 3.33 -15.19 -11.78
N GLU A 220 3.93 -14.94 -12.95
CA GLU A 220 4.71 -13.74 -13.24
C GLU A 220 3.83 -12.49 -13.16
N TYR A 221 2.63 -12.52 -13.75
CA TYR A 221 1.69 -11.42 -13.69
C TYR A 221 1.19 -11.19 -12.26
N GLN A 222 0.82 -12.26 -11.56
CA GLN A 222 0.32 -12.17 -10.19
C GLN A 222 1.36 -11.56 -9.23
N LYS A 223 2.62 -11.99 -9.32
CA LYS A 223 3.74 -11.41 -8.55
C LYS A 223 4.01 -9.97 -8.95
N ALA A 224 4.01 -9.66 -10.25
CA ALA A 224 4.21 -8.30 -10.74
C ALA A 224 3.11 -7.35 -10.24
N MET A 225 1.85 -7.80 -10.26
CA MET A 225 0.70 -7.02 -9.78
C MET A 225 0.79 -6.78 -8.27
N ALA A 226 1.08 -7.82 -7.50
CA ALA A 226 1.32 -7.69 -6.06
C ALA A 226 2.48 -6.71 -5.76
N ASN A 227 3.57 -6.78 -6.52
CA ASN A 227 4.69 -5.85 -6.38
C ASN A 227 4.27 -4.41 -6.74
N ALA A 228 3.51 -4.20 -7.81
CA ALA A 228 3.03 -2.86 -8.18
C ALA A 228 2.18 -2.23 -7.06
N ILE A 229 1.26 -3.00 -6.48
CA ILE A 229 0.43 -2.56 -5.35
C ILE A 229 1.31 -2.24 -4.14
N TYR A 230 2.25 -3.13 -3.81
CA TYR A 230 3.22 -2.95 -2.73
C TYR A 230 4.07 -1.67 -2.89
N GLN A 231 4.61 -1.40 -4.09
CA GLN A 231 5.37 -0.18 -4.34
C GLN A 231 4.51 1.08 -4.17
N GLY A 232 3.24 1.03 -4.59
CA GLY A 232 2.31 2.15 -4.40
C GLY A 232 2.05 2.44 -2.92
N ILE A 233 1.96 1.38 -2.11
CA ILE A 233 1.85 1.49 -0.66
C ILE A 233 3.13 2.06 -0.05
N LEU A 234 4.32 1.58 -0.44
CA LEU A 234 5.58 2.14 0.05
C LEU A 234 5.72 3.63 -0.25
N ARG A 235 5.31 4.07 -1.44
CA ARG A 235 5.30 5.50 -1.82
C ARG A 235 4.40 6.34 -0.92
N GLN A 236 3.25 5.80 -0.47
CA GLN A 236 2.43 6.50 0.52
C GLN A 236 3.19 6.70 1.83
N TYR A 237 3.86 5.66 2.32
CA TYR A 237 4.54 5.69 3.62
C TYR A 237 5.90 6.43 3.58
N SER A 238 6.46 6.66 2.40
CA SER A 238 7.61 7.57 2.23
C SER A 238 7.23 9.06 2.26
N GLY A 239 5.93 9.38 2.31
CA GLY A 239 5.41 10.75 2.32
C GLY A 239 5.30 11.39 0.93
N GLU A 240 5.36 10.59 -0.14
CA GLU A 240 5.16 11.08 -1.49
C GLU A 240 3.73 11.60 -1.67
N LYS A 241 3.59 12.78 -2.29
CA LYS A 241 2.27 13.32 -2.63
C LYS A 241 1.74 12.61 -3.87
N ALA A 242 0.53 12.07 -3.79
CA ALA A 242 -0.14 11.47 -4.93
C ALA A 242 -0.23 12.46 -6.11
N PRO A 243 0.03 12.02 -7.35
CA PRO A 243 -0.11 12.86 -8.53
C PRO A 243 -1.58 13.25 -8.71
N ILE A 244 -1.88 14.53 -8.49
CA ILE A 244 -3.16 15.22 -8.68
C ILE A 244 -4.38 14.35 -8.30
N THR A 245 -4.71 14.33 -7.01
CA THR A 245 -6.06 13.97 -6.54
C THR A 245 -7.03 15.11 -6.89
N PRO A 246 -8.07 14.88 -7.70
CA PRO A 246 -9.13 15.86 -7.98
C PRO A 246 -10.07 16.07 -6.79
#